data_AF-A0A842WNY6-F1
#
_entry.id   AF-A0A842WNY6-F1
#
_cell.length_a   1.000
_cell.length_b   1.000
_cell.length_c   1.000
_cell.angle_alpha   90.00
_cell.angle_beta   90.00
_cell.angle_gamma   90.00
#
_symmetry.space_group_name_H-M   'P 1'
#
loop_
_entity.id
_entity.type
_entity.pdbx_description
1 polymer ?
#
loop_
_entity_poly.entity_id
_entity_poly.type
_entity_poly.pdbx_seq_one_letter_code
_entity_poly.pdbx_strand_id
1 'polypeptide(L)'
;MRSSGKTEAFLLWCFCLNMMTDLSRNAQCILKVLEGVESLTTSQILERAKQPEFKEICVDCAGGDAFIVAANQLVEKGMIIRSFGKGGYRWKLAGD
;
A
#
# COMPACT_ATOMS: atom_id res chain seq x y z
N MET A 1 -32.79 -15.32 -14.77
CA MET A 1 -31.63 -14.58 -15.31
C MET A 1 -31.19 -13.54 -14.27
N ARG A 2 -30.17 -13.84 -13.46
CA ARG A 2 -29.52 -12.86 -12.56
C ARG A 2 -28.02 -13.13 -12.58
N SER A 3 -27.30 -12.33 -13.36
CA SER A 3 -25.83 -12.34 -13.41
C SER A 3 -25.36 -10.93 -13.79
N SER A 4 -25.48 -9.99 -12.86
CA SER A 4 -24.84 -8.67 -12.94
C SER A 4 -24.18 -8.40 -11.60
N GLY A 5 -22.91 -8.76 -11.48
CA GLY A 5 -22.13 -8.58 -10.26
C GLY A 5 -20.70 -9.11 -10.36
N LYS A 6 -20.41 -10.00 -11.31
CA LYS A 6 -19.04 -10.50 -11.56
C LYS A 6 -18.19 -9.59 -12.44
N THR A 7 -18.77 -8.66 -13.20
CA THR A 7 -18.04 -7.88 -14.20
C THR A 7 -17.33 -6.64 -13.63
N GLU A 8 -17.93 -5.95 -12.65
CA GLU A 8 -17.29 -4.76 -12.05
C GLU A 8 -16.11 -5.11 -11.15
N ALA A 9 -16.22 -6.17 -10.34
CA ALA A 9 -15.12 -6.64 -9.50
C ALA A 9 -13.91 -7.09 -10.33
N PHE A 10 -14.14 -7.73 -11.49
CA PHE A 10 -13.07 -8.15 -12.39
C PHE A 10 -12.39 -6.96 -13.09
N LEU A 11 -13.16 -5.94 -13.48
CA LEU A 11 -12.62 -4.72 -14.07
C LEU A 11 -11.84 -3.88 -13.04
N LEU A 12 -12.34 -3.75 -11.81
CA LEU A 12 -11.62 -3.12 -10.68
C LEU A 12 -10.33 -3.88 -10.35
N TRP A 13 -10.36 -5.21 -10.36
CA TRP A 13 -9.18 -6.04 -10.10
C TRP A 13 -8.12 -5.91 -11.21
N CYS A 14 -8.53 -5.93 -12.48
CA CYS A 14 -7.63 -5.64 -13.61
C CYS A 14 -7.07 -4.22 -13.57
N PHE A 15 -7.86 -3.23 -13.14
CA PHE A 15 -7.38 -1.85 -12.95
C PHE A 15 -6.33 -1.77 -11.84
N CYS A 16 -6.55 -2.43 -10.68
CA CYS A 16 -5.55 -2.55 -9.62
C CYS A 16 -4.27 -3.25 -10.10
N LEU A 17 -4.38 -4.32 -10.90
CA LEU A 17 -3.23 -5.06 -11.41
C LEU A 17 -2.38 -4.23 -12.40
N ASN A 18 -3.02 -3.47 -13.29
CA ASN A 18 -2.36 -2.61 -14.28
C ASN A 18 -1.83 -1.30 -13.65
N MET A 19 -2.45 -0.84 -12.57
CA MET A 19 -2.00 0.33 -11.81
C MET A 19 -0.80 0.01 -10.91
N MET A 20 -0.66 -1.23 -10.43
CA MET A 20 0.52 -1.66 -9.66
C MET A 20 1.81 -1.67 -10.48
N THR A 21 1.76 -1.86 -11.79
CA THR A 21 2.95 -1.90 -12.65
C THR A 21 3.60 -0.53 -12.90
N ASP A 22 2.88 0.58 -12.68
CA ASP A 22 3.39 1.96 -12.83
C ASP A 22 4.01 2.52 -11.54
N LEU A 23 3.87 1.79 -10.43
CA LEU A 23 4.36 2.22 -9.12
C LEU A 23 5.85 1.89 -8.93
N SER A 24 6.56 2.76 -8.21
CA SER A 24 7.92 2.45 -7.75
C SER A 24 7.93 1.20 -6.86
N ARG A 25 9.05 0.49 -6.79
CA ARG A 25 9.19 -0.69 -5.90
C ARG A 25 8.83 -0.38 -4.45
N ASN A 26 9.19 0.81 -3.97
CA ASN A 26 8.83 1.27 -2.64
C ASN A 26 7.31 1.47 -2.50
N ALA A 27 6.65 2.05 -3.49
CA ALA A 27 5.19 2.19 -3.47
C ALA A 27 4.49 0.82 -3.48
N GLN A 28 4.96 -0.13 -4.30
CA GLN A 28 4.45 -1.50 -4.31
C GLN A 28 4.65 -2.21 -2.96
N CYS A 29 5.83 -2.08 -2.36
CA CYS A 29 6.14 -2.58 -1.01
C CYS A 29 5.15 -2.04 0.03
N ILE A 30 4.88 -0.73 0.02
CA ILE A 30 3.96 -0.10 0.99
C ILE A 30 2.55 -0.67 0.86
N LEU A 31 2.03 -0.78 -0.38
CA LEU A 31 0.71 -1.35 -0.61
C LEU A 31 0.63 -2.80 -0.14
N LYS A 32 1.66 -3.60 -0.42
CA LYS A 32 1.74 -5.00 0.01
C LYS A 32 1.81 -5.15 1.53
N VAL A 33 2.55 -4.30 2.23
CA VAL A 33 2.64 -4.33 3.70
C VAL A 33 1.35 -3.87 4.37
N LEU A 34 0.58 -2.99 3.70
CA LEU A 34 -0.72 -2.50 4.17
C LEU A 34 -1.90 -3.41 3.77
N GLU A 35 -1.68 -4.40 2.91
CA GLU A 35 -2.71 -5.34 2.49
C GLU A 35 -3.19 -6.19 3.69
N GLY A 36 -4.50 -6.17 3.94
CA GLY A 36 -5.12 -6.95 5.02
C GLY A 36 -4.83 -6.44 6.44
N VAL A 37 -4.37 -5.20 6.60
CA VAL A 37 -4.20 -4.56 7.92
C VAL A 37 -4.92 -3.22 8.00
N GLU A 38 -5.54 -2.98 9.16
CA GLU A 38 -6.36 -1.79 9.42
C GLU A 38 -5.54 -0.48 9.35
N SER A 39 -4.40 -0.41 10.04
CA SER A 39 -3.47 0.72 9.96
C SER A 39 -2.11 0.39 10.57
N LEU A 40 -1.05 0.99 10.03
CA LEU A 40 0.31 0.86 10.55
C LEU A 40 1.01 2.21 10.67
N THR A 41 1.88 2.36 11.67
CA THR A 41 2.80 3.49 11.74
C THR A 41 3.99 3.28 10.79
N THR A 42 4.70 4.36 10.44
CA THR A 42 5.92 4.27 9.62
C THR A 42 6.91 3.25 10.18
N SER A 43 7.16 3.27 11.50
CA SER A 43 8.06 2.31 12.14
C SER A 43 7.58 0.86 11.99
N GLN A 44 6.28 0.60 12.14
CA GLN A 44 5.73 -0.75 11.96
C GLN A 44 5.86 -1.23 10.52
N ILE A 45 5.69 -0.34 9.54
CA ILE A 45 5.87 -0.69 8.13
C ILE A 45 7.34 -1.01 7.85
N LEU A 46 8.27 -0.22 8.35
CA LEU A 46 9.71 -0.49 8.20
C LEU A 46 10.13 -1.80 8.87
N GLU A 47 9.55 -2.16 10.01
CA GLU A 47 9.80 -3.45 10.66
C GLU A 47 9.22 -4.62 9.85
N ARG A 48 8.02 -4.46 9.26
CA ARG A 48 7.44 -5.47 8.37
C ARG A 48 8.22 -5.60 7.06
N ALA A 49 8.71 -4.50 6.50
CA ALA A 49 9.53 -4.51 5.29
C ALA A 49 10.82 -5.35 5.44
N LYS A 50 11.32 -5.53 6.68
CA LYS A 50 12.47 -6.40 6.98
C LYS A 50 12.12 -7.88 7.07
N GLN A 51 10.83 -8.23 7.19
CA GLN A 51 10.40 -9.63 7.28
C GLN A 51 10.68 -10.35 5.96
N PRO A 52 11.02 -11.65 6.00
CA PRO A 52 11.39 -12.42 4.81
C PRO A 52 10.29 -12.41 3.74
N GLU A 53 9.02 -12.32 4.15
CA GLU A 53 7.85 -12.26 3.27
C GLU A 53 7.81 -11.02 2.37
N PHE A 54 8.37 -9.89 2.84
CA PHE A 54 8.37 -8.62 2.11
C PHE A 54 9.74 -8.23 1.58
N LYS A 55 10.80 -8.93 2.00
CA LYS A 55 12.20 -8.60 1.70
C LYS A 55 12.51 -8.54 0.21
N GLU A 56 11.85 -9.35 -0.61
CA GLU A 56 12.05 -9.38 -2.07
C GLU A 56 11.41 -8.17 -2.78
N ILE A 57 10.36 -7.59 -2.20
CA ILE A 57 9.63 -6.45 -2.78
C ILE A 57 10.15 -5.13 -2.19
N CYS A 58 10.49 -5.14 -0.90
CA CYS A 58 10.90 -3.97 -0.12
C CYS A 58 12.42 -3.71 -0.11
N VAL A 59 13.14 -4.10 -1.18
CA VAL A 59 14.61 -4.04 -1.26
C VAL A 59 15.15 -2.63 -0.99
N ASP A 60 14.49 -1.61 -1.53
CA ASP A 60 14.92 -0.21 -1.46
C ASP A 60 14.18 0.62 -0.39
N CYS A 61 13.30 -0.03 0.40
CA CYS A 61 12.51 0.63 1.44
C CYS A 61 13.27 0.76 2.77
N ALA A 62 14.61 0.69 2.71
CA ALA A 62 15.50 0.62 3.86
C ALA A 62 15.60 1.91 4.69
N GLY A 63 15.06 3.03 4.18
CA GLY A 63 15.11 4.34 4.82
C GLY A 63 13.73 4.97 5.01
N GLY A 64 13.53 5.61 6.17
CA GLY A 64 12.31 6.36 6.47
C GLY A 64 12.01 7.44 5.43
N ASP A 65 13.02 8.11 4.89
CA ASP A 65 12.82 9.18 3.89
C ASP A 65 12.30 8.65 2.55
N ALA A 66 12.88 7.54 2.06
CA ALA A 66 12.43 6.87 0.83
C ALA A 66 10.99 6.35 0.97
N PHE A 67 10.64 5.85 2.16
CA PHE A 67 9.27 5.48 2.49
C PHE A 67 8.33 6.68 2.44
N ILE A 68 8.67 7.81 3.06
CA ILE A 68 7.79 8.98 3.12
C ILE A 68 7.52 9.55 1.72
N VAL A 69 8.54 9.60 0.85
CA VAL A 69 8.37 10.04 -0.55
C VAL A 69 7.39 9.12 -1.29
N ALA A 70 7.59 7.80 -1.22
CA ALA A 70 6.70 6.84 -1.88
C ALA A 70 5.28 6.84 -1.29
N ALA A 71 5.16 6.96 0.04
CA ALA A 71 3.88 7.05 0.73
C ALA A 71 3.10 8.30 0.31
N ASN A 72 3.77 9.45 0.20
CA ASN A 72 3.13 10.68 -0.26
C ASN A 72 2.61 10.54 -1.70
N GLN A 73 3.38 9.91 -2.61
CA GLN A 73 2.91 9.63 -3.98
C GLN A 73 1.65 8.76 -3.98
N LEU A 74 1.57 7.76 -3.09
CA LEU A 74 0.39 6.91 -2.94
C LEU A 74 -0.81 7.67 -2.36
N VAL A 75 -0.58 8.61 -1.43
CA VAL A 75 -1.63 9.50 -0.90
C VAL A 75 -2.17 10.42 -2.00
N GLU A 76 -1.29 11.02 -2.80
CA GLU A 76 -1.67 11.88 -3.94
C GLU A 76 -2.49 11.12 -4.98
N LYS A 77 -2.13 9.85 -5.23
CA LYS A 77 -2.89 8.95 -6.11
C LYS A 77 -4.16 8.38 -5.44
N GLY A 78 -4.43 8.70 -4.18
CA GLY A 78 -5.61 8.23 -3.45
C GLY A 78 -5.63 6.73 -3.15
N MET A 79 -4.47 6.06 -3.13
CA MET A 79 -4.36 4.62 -2.86
C MET A 79 -4.18 4.30 -1.39
N ILE A 80 -3.57 5.21 -0.63
CA ILE A 80 -3.44 5.13 0.82
C ILE A 80 -3.90 6.43 1.45
N ILE A 81 -4.28 6.36 2.72
CA ILE A 81 -4.66 7.53 3.51
C ILE A 81 -3.81 7.61 4.77
N ARG A 82 -3.40 8.83 5.09
CA ARG A 82 -2.62 9.16 6.27
C ARG A 82 -3.53 9.76 7.33
N SER A 83 -3.55 9.18 8.52
CA SER A 83 -4.29 9.69 9.68
C SER A 83 -3.33 9.98 10.82
N PHE A 84 -3.57 11.07 11.56
CA PHE A 84 -2.82 11.34 12.78
C PHE A 84 -3.48 10.60 13.95
N GLY A 85 -2.72 9.79 14.68
CA GLY A 85 -3.24 8.99 15.78
C GLY A 85 -2.25 8.83 16.92
N LYS A 86 -2.60 7.98 17.88
CA LYS A 86 -1.72 7.67 19.02
C LYS A 86 -0.43 7.01 18.51
N GLY A 87 0.71 7.66 18.75
CA GLY A 87 2.03 7.22 18.30
C GLY A 87 2.48 7.78 16.95
N GLY A 88 1.80 8.79 16.39
CA GLY A 88 2.22 9.50 15.18
C GLY A 88 1.33 9.25 13.97
N TYR A 89 1.91 9.39 12.77
CA TYR A 89 1.19 9.13 11.52
C TYR A 89 0.94 7.65 11.32
N ARG A 90 -0.31 7.33 10.98
CA ARG A 90 -0.79 6.00 10.61
C ARG A 90 -1.19 6.00 9.16
N TRP A 91 -0.83 4.93 8.47
CA TRP A 91 -1.08 4.69 7.07
C TRP A 91 -2.04 3.51 6.94
N LYS A 92 -3.00 3.62 6.03
CA LYS A 92 -3.92 2.55 5.68
C LYS A 92 -4.29 2.63 4.20
N LEU A 93 -4.75 1.52 3.63
CA LEU A 93 -5.26 1.52 2.26
C LEU A 93 -6.52 2.40 2.15
N ALA A 94 -6.66 3.07 1.01
CA ALA A 94 -7.87 3.81 0.71
C ALA A 94 -8.94 2.82 0.19
N GLY A 95 -10.09 2.77 0.86
CA GLY A 95 -11.21 1.90 0.47
C GLY A 95 -11.38 0.63 1.29
N ASP A 96 -10.57 0.42 2.34
CA ASP A 96 -10.83 -0.56 3.42
C ASP A 96 -11.72 0.07 4.52
#